data_AF-A0A915U142-F1
#
_entry.id   AF-A0A915U142-F1
#
_cell.length_a   1.000
_cell.length_b   1.000
_cell.length_c   1.000
_cell.angle_alpha   90.00
_cell.angle_beta   90.00
_cell.angle_gamma   90.00
#
_symmetry.space_group_name_H-M   'P 1'
#
loop_
_entity.id
_entity.type
_entity.pdbx_description
1 polymer ?
#
loop_
_entity_poly.entity_id
_entity_poly.type
_entity_poly.pdbx_seq_one_letter_code
_entity_poly.pdbx_strand_id
1 'polypeptide(L)'
;METDTISLLWHQLGWPLVRLIIFISIGLLVANFIEALNWTRKMAVLARPLTRFGRLSNITGASFSMAFFSGVAANTMLAEAYEKHEISKKELVLANLFNSLPTYFLHLPTTFFITAPLLKSAAFLYMGLTLAAAILRTLVITVVSHFLLQGEGMGSDSASSAKASEQSVKNAWERTWKRFKRRIRKIIRYTIPIYIVFFLLNRVGLFTALEEFMAAHLSFLAWLSPRPCP
;
A
#
# COMPACT_ATOMS: atom_id res chain seq x y z
N MET A 1 -29.71 39.53 -20.05
CA MET A 1 -28.47 38.86 -20.49
C MET A 1 -27.69 38.20 -19.33
N GLU A 2 -28.30 37.97 -18.15
CA GLU A 2 -27.61 37.36 -16.99
C GLU A 2 -28.05 35.91 -16.69
N THR A 3 -29.23 35.49 -17.18
CA THR A 3 -29.80 34.15 -16.93
C THR A 3 -29.01 33.00 -17.56
N ASP A 4 -28.15 33.29 -18.54
CA ASP A 4 -27.32 32.29 -19.19
C ASP A 4 -26.06 31.96 -18.39
N THR A 5 -25.54 32.89 -17.58
CA THR A 5 -24.30 32.66 -16.83
C THR A 5 -24.48 31.71 -15.65
N ILE A 6 -25.59 31.83 -14.92
CA ILE A 6 -25.91 30.96 -13.76
C ILE A 6 -26.23 29.54 -14.23
N SER A 7 -26.98 29.39 -15.32
CA SER A 7 -27.30 28.07 -15.88
C SER A 7 -26.05 27.39 -16.46
N LEU A 8 -25.16 28.15 -17.11
CA LEU A 8 -23.87 27.67 -17.61
C LEU A 8 -22.95 27.25 -16.46
N LEU A 9 -22.81 28.06 -15.40
CA LEU A 9 -22.04 27.73 -14.20
C LEU A 9 -22.60 26.50 -13.49
N TRP A 10 -23.92 26.36 -13.42
CA TRP A 10 -24.55 25.19 -12.81
C TRP A 10 -24.32 23.92 -13.62
N HIS A 11 -24.41 23.98 -14.95
CA HIS A 11 -24.17 22.80 -15.81
C HIS A 11 -22.70 22.44 -15.96
N GLN A 12 -21.80 23.42 -16.03
CA GLN A 12 -20.37 23.18 -16.22
C GLN A 12 -19.62 22.93 -14.91
N LEU A 13 -20.10 23.48 -13.79
CA LEU A 13 -19.39 23.44 -12.51
C LEU A 13 -20.21 22.79 -11.40
N GLY A 14 -21.44 23.25 -11.18
CA GLY A 14 -22.29 22.77 -10.08
C GLY A 14 -22.64 21.28 -10.18
N TRP A 15 -23.12 20.85 -11.34
CA TRP A 15 -23.53 19.45 -11.57
C TRP A 15 -22.36 18.46 -11.50
N PRO A 16 -21.20 18.72 -12.15
CA PRO A 16 -20.02 17.87 -11.99
C PRO A 16 -19.50 17.80 -10.56
N LEU A 17 -19.48 18.92 -9.82
CA LEU A 17 -19.05 18.94 -8.42
C LEU A 17 -19.96 18.13 -7.51
N VAL A 18 -21.28 18.33 -7.61
CA VAL A 18 -22.26 17.58 -6.81
C VAL A 18 -22.14 16.08 -7.12
N ARG A 19 -22.05 15.72 -8.41
CA ARG A 19 -21.86 14.34 -8.83
C ARG A 19 -20.58 13.75 -8.23
N LEU A 20 -19.45 14.46 -8.32
CA LEU A 20 -18.16 14.03 -7.79
C LEU A 20 -18.19 13.87 -6.26
N ILE A 21 -18.76 14.83 -5.54
CA ILE A 21 -18.91 14.79 -4.08
C ILE A 21 -19.76 13.59 -3.66
N ILE A 22 -20.86 13.30 -4.37
CA ILE A 22 -21.70 12.12 -4.10
C ILE A 22 -20.91 10.83 -4.30
N PHE A 23 -20.20 10.68 -5.43
CA PHE A 23 -19.39 9.48 -5.68
C PHE A 23 -18.26 9.31 -4.66
N ILE A 24 -17.57 10.39 -4.28
CA ILE A 24 -16.54 10.34 -3.23
C ILE A 24 -17.17 9.97 -1.89
N SER A 25 -18.30 10.56 -1.52
CA SER A 25 -18.98 10.29 -0.25
C SER A 25 -19.44 8.83 -0.16
N ILE A 26 -20.00 8.29 -1.24
CA ILE A 26 -20.36 6.86 -1.33
C ILE A 26 -19.11 5.99 -1.20
N GLY A 27 -18.02 6.33 -1.92
CA GLY A 27 -16.76 5.60 -1.83
C GLY A 27 -16.17 5.61 -0.41
N LEU A 28 -16.21 6.76 0.26
CA LEU A 28 -15.74 6.91 1.65
C LEU A 28 -16.61 6.14 2.63
N LEU A 29 -17.93 6.15 2.43
CA LEU A 29 -18.88 5.42 3.27
C LEU A 29 -18.69 3.91 3.13
N VAL A 30 -18.50 3.40 1.91
CA VAL A 30 -18.17 1.99 1.66
C VAL A 30 -16.81 1.63 2.27
N ALA A 31 -15.79 2.46 2.10
CA ALA A 31 -14.47 2.22 2.69
C ALA A 31 -14.53 2.19 4.23
N ASN A 32 -15.17 3.18 4.85
CA ASN A 32 -15.38 3.24 6.30
C ASN A 32 -16.23 2.08 6.80
N PHE A 33 -17.20 1.61 6.02
CA PHE A 33 -18.02 0.44 6.37
C PHE A 33 -17.19 -0.85 6.34
N ILE A 34 -16.36 -1.05 5.31
CA ILE A 34 -15.42 -2.18 5.22
C ILE A 34 -14.41 -2.15 6.38
N GLU A 35 -13.93 -0.97 6.74
CA GLU A 35 -13.03 -0.77 7.87
C GLU A 35 -13.72 -1.04 9.21
N ALA A 36 -14.95 -0.53 9.41
CA ALA A 36 -15.77 -0.77 10.60
C ALA A 36 -16.13 -2.26 10.77
N LEU A 37 -16.23 -3.02 9.68
CA LEU A 37 -16.38 -4.48 9.70
C LEU A 37 -15.13 -5.23 10.20
N ASN A 38 -14.04 -4.51 10.50
CA ASN A 38 -12.77 -5.04 10.95
C ASN A 38 -12.23 -6.09 9.95
N TRP A 39 -12.43 -5.84 8.65
CA TRP A 39 -12.17 -6.80 7.58
C TRP A 39 -10.73 -7.32 7.59
N THR A 40 -9.76 -6.45 7.85
CA THR A 40 -8.33 -6.81 7.99
C THR A 40 -8.10 -7.81 9.13
N ARG A 41 -8.74 -7.60 10.29
CA ARG A 41 -8.71 -8.54 11.42
C ARG A 41 -9.40 -9.86 11.08
N LYS A 42 -10.53 -9.85 10.34
CA LYS A 42 -11.19 -11.07 9.88
C LYS A 42 -10.35 -11.86 8.88
N MET A 43 -9.67 -11.19 7.95
CA MET A 43 -8.75 -11.84 7.00
C MET A 43 -7.52 -12.43 7.71
N ALA A 44 -7.02 -11.77 8.77
CA ALA A 44 -5.97 -12.34 9.63
C ALA A 44 -6.45 -13.59 10.39
N VAL A 45 -7.73 -13.66 10.77
CA VAL A 45 -8.32 -14.89 11.36
C VAL A 45 -8.44 -16.01 10.31
N LEU A 46 -8.75 -15.67 9.06
CA LEU A 46 -8.80 -16.63 7.95
C LEU A 46 -7.42 -17.20 7.58
N ALA A 47 -6.34 -16.51 7.95
CA ALA A 47 -4.98 -17.03 7.80
C ALA A 47 -4.74 -18.29 8.64
N ARG A 48 -5.35 -18.40 9.84
CA ARG A 48 -5.12 -19.52 10.77
C ARG A 48 -5.44 -20.91 10.19
N PRO A 49 -6.63 -21.15 9.58
CA PRO A 49 -6.90 -22.45 8.95
C PRO A 49 -5.95 -22.73 7.78
N LEU A 50 -5.58 -21.72 6.99
CA LEU A 50 -4.65 -21.86 5.87
C LEU A 50 -3.23 -22.19 6.34
N THR A 51 -2.71 -21.49 7.34
CA THR A 51 -1.36 -21.74 7.88
C THR A 51 -1.30 -23.09 8.58
N ARG A 52 -2.36 -23.46 9.32
CA ARG A 52 -2.45 -24.77 9.97
C ARG A 52 -2.52 -25.89 8.94
N PHE A 53 -3.32 -25.73 7.89
CA PHE A 53 -3.36 -26.71 6.80
C PHE A 53 -2.00 -26.78 6.08
N GLY A 54 -1.39 -25.65 5.75
CA GLY A 54 -0.08 -25.59 5.10
C GLY A 54 1.09 -26.02 5.98
N ARG A 55 0.86 -26.37 7.26
CA ARG A 55 1.90 -26.69 8.26
C ARG A 55 2.94 -25.58 8.42
N LEU A 56 2.51 -24.34 8.22
CA LEU A 56 3.34 -23.15 8.37
C LEU A 56 3.42 -22.75 9.85
N SER A 57 4.57 -22.22 10.27
CA SER A 57 4.79 -21.79 11.65
C SER A 57 3.87 -20.63 12.06
N ASN A 58 3.78 -20.41 13.38
CA ASN A 58 3.08 -19.26 13.94
C ASN A 58 3.70 -17.92 13.49
N ILE A 59 5.01 -17.91 13.21
CA ILE A 59 5.73 -16.73 12.69
C ILE A 59 5.24 -16.40 11.28
N THR A 60 5.06 -17.41 10.42
CA THR A 60 4.49 -17.22 9.09
C THR A 60 3.08 -16.63 9.16
N GLY A 61 2.22 -17.10 10.08
CA GLY A 61 0.90 -16.51 10.30
C GLY A 61 0.93 -15.06 10.83
N ALA A 62 1.89 -14.73 11.69
CA ALA A 62 2.12 -13.37 12.17
C ALA A 62 2.60 -12.44 11.04
N SER A 63 3.53 -12.92 10.20
CA SER A 63 4.02 -12.20 9.03
C SER A 63 2.91 -11.95 8.01
N PHE A 64 2.04 -12.94 7.75
CA PHE A 64 0.87 -12.79 6.90
C PHE A 64 -0.07 -11.69 7.40
N SER A 65 -0.30 -11.64 8.72
CA SER A 65 -1.11 -10.59 9.33
C SER A 65 -0.46 -9.22 9.17
N MET A 66 0.87 -9.13 9.35
CA MET A 66 1.62 -7.89 9.16
C MET A 66 1.60 -7.41 7.71
N ALA A 67 1.55 -8.30 6.73
CA ALA A 67 1.58 -7.97 5.31
C ALA A 67 0.35 -7.17 4.83
N PHE A 68 -0.77 -7.21 5.57
CA PHE A 68 -1.92 -6.33 5.30
C PHE A 68 -1.63 -4.86 5.61
N PHE A 69 -0.67 -4.59 6.51
CA PHE A 69 -0.31 -3.24 6.94
C PHE A 69 1.02 -2.77 6.35
N SER A 70 2.02 -3.67 6.28
CA SER A 70 3.35 -3.38 5.78
C SER A 70 4.05 -4.63 5.29
N GLY A 71 4.21 -4.74 3.97
CA GLY A 71 5.04 -5.78 3.35
C GLY A 71 6.51 -5.73 3.83
N VAL A 72 7.05 -4.53 4.08
CA VAL A 72 8.42 -4.38 4.60
C VAL A 72 8.57 -4.99 6.00
N ALA A 73 7.62 -4.74 6.90
CA ALA A 73 7.64 -5.31 8.24
C ALA A 73 7.45 -6.85 8.21
N ALA A 74 6.55 -7.34 7.35
CA ALA A 74 6.33 -8.77 7.16
C ALA A 74 7.58 -9.49 6.65
N ASN A 75 8.26 -8.92 5.64
CA ASN A 75 9.49 -9.48 5.09
C ASN A 75 10.65 -9.42 6.09
N THR A 76 10.74 -8.34 6.87
CA THR A 76 11.74 -8.22 7.96
C THR A 76 11.53 -9.31 9.01
N MET A 77 10.28 -9.59 9.38
CA MET A 77 9.93 -10.64 10.34
C MET A 77 10.33 -12.03 9.84
N LEU A 78 10.10 -12.35 8.56
CA LEU A 78 10.55 -13.61 7.98
C LEU A 78 12.07 -13.72 7.88
N ALA A 79 12.76 -12.63 7.51
CA ALA A 79 14.21 -12.59 7.47
C ALA A 79 14.83 -12.82 8.85
N GLU A 80 14.33 -12.14 9.89
CA GLU A 80 14.79 -12.31 11.27
C GLU A 80 14.55 -13.74 11.79
N ALA A 81 13.41 -14.35 11.45
CA ALA A 81 13.11 -15.73 11.85
C ALA A 81 14.02 -16.75 11.13
N TYR A 82 14.35 -16.50 9.86
CA TYR A 82 15.28 -17.34 9.12
C TYR A 82 16.72 -17.22 9.65
N GLU A 83 17.17 -16.00 9.97
CA GLU A 83 18.49 -15.76 10.58
C GLU A 83 18.64 -16.46 11.94
N LYS A 84 17.55 -16.57 12.70
CA LYS A 84 17.51 -17.29 13.97
C LYS A 84 17.31 -18.80 13.84
N HIS A 85 17.24 -19.33 12.62
CA HIS A 85 16.92 -20.73 12.33
C HIS A 85 15.57 -21.19 12.93
N GLU A 86 14.63 -20.27 13.14
CA GLU A 86 13.27 -20.58 13.61
C GLU A 86 12.37 -21.10 12.47
N ILE A 87 12.71 -20.75 11.22
CA ILE A 87 12.04 -21.25 10.00
C ILE A 87 13.08 -21.78 9.00
N SER A 88 12.71 -22.83 8.25
CA SER A 88 13.56 -23.38 7.20
C SER A 88 13.62 -22.46 5.98
N LYS A 89 14.64 -22.63 5.12
CA LYS A 89 14.72 -21.87 3.86
C LYS A 89 13.51 -22.14 2.96
N LYS A 90 12.99 -23.38 2.98
CA LYS A 90 11.78 -23.76 2.25
C LYS A 90 10.57 -23.02 2.79
N GLU A 91 10.41 -23.00 4.11
CA GLU A 91 9.32 -22.27 4.76
C GLU A 91 9.42 -20.76 4.48
N LEU A 92 10.60 -20.16 4.56
CA LEU A 92 10.82 -18.74 4.23
C LEU A 92 10.29 -18.39 2.84
N VAL A 93 10.62 -19.20 1.82
CA VAL A 93 10.16 -18.97 0.44
C VAL A 93 8.64 -19.12 0.34
N LEU A 94 8.08 -20.17 0.94
CA LEU A 94 6.64 -20.42 0.94
C LEU A 94 5.87 -19.31 1.67
N ALA A 95 6.35 -18.87 2.84
CA ALA A 95 5.80 -17.79 3.64
C ALA A 95 5.82 -16.45 2.88
N ASN A 96 6.92 -16.14 2.20
CA ASN A 96 7.03 -14.94 1.38
C ASN A 96 6.06 -14.97 0.18
N LEU A 97 5.91 -16.13 -0.48
CA LEU A 97 4.92 -16.30 -1.54
C LEU A 97 3.49 -16.17 -0.99
N PHE A 98 3.21 -16.76 0.17
CA PHE A 98 1.91 -16.70 0.85
C PHE A 98 1.51 -15.27 1.22
N ASN A 99 2.48 -14.42 1.59
CA ASN A 99 2.28 -13.00 1.86
C ASN A 99 1.88 -12.16 0.63
N SER A 100 1.89 -12.73 -0.59
CA SER A 100 1.48 -12.00 -1.80
C SER A 100 0.00 -11.61 -1.77
N LEU A 101 -0.87 -12.42 -1.16
CA LEU A 101 -2.30 -12.13 -1.03
C LEU A 101 -2.58 -10.92 -0.13
N PRO A 102 -2.12 -10.87 1.14
CA PRO A 102 -2.34 -9.70 1.99
C PRO A 102 -1.67 -8.45 1.42
N THR A 103 -0.50 -8.59 0.79
CA THR A 103 0.17 -7.48 0.09
C THR A 103 -0.66 -6.95 -1.08
N TYR A 104 -1.35 -7.83 -1.82
CA TYR A 104 -2.28 -7.42 -2.88
C TYR A 104 -3.39 -6.52 -2.33
N PHE A 105 -3.98 -6.88 -1.18
CA PHE A 105 -4.98 -6.04 -0.52
C PHE A 105 -4.44 -4.69 -0.06
N LEU A 106 -3.18 -4.62 0.39
CA LEU A 106 -2.52 -3.37 0.74
C LEU A 106 -2.47 -2.41 -0.46
N HIS A 107 -2.19 -2.92 -1.65
CA HIS A 107 -2.13 -2.14 -2.89
C HIS A 107 -3.46 -1.99 -3.62
N LEU A 108 -4.48 -2.77 -3.26
CA LEU A 108 -5.77 -2.80 -3.95
C LEU A 108 -6.42 -1.41 -4.03
N PRO A 109 -6.49 -0.59 -2.97
CA PRO A 109 -7.08 0.75 -3.06
C PRO A 109 -6.36 1.60 -4.11
N THR A 110 -5.03 1.69 -4.04
CA THR A 110 -4.23 2.48 -4.98
C THR A 110 -4.38 1.99 -6.42
N THR A 111 -4.31 0.68 -6.64
CA THR A 111 -4.44 0.09 -7.98
C THR A 111 -5.84 0.28 -8.53
N PHE A 112 -6.89 0.16 -7.70
CA PHE A 112 -8.26 0.40 -8.09
C PHE A 112 -8.49 1.85 -8.51
N PHE A 113 -8.04 2.83 -7.72
CA PHE A 113 -8.20 4.24 -8.05
C PHE A 113 -7.43 4.68 -9.30
N ILE A 114 -6.32 4.01 -9.64
CA ILE A 114 -5.60 4.25 -10.90
C ILE A 114 -6.31 3.56 -12.07
N THR A 115 -6.77 2.33 -11.87
CA THR A 115 -7.33 1.50 -12.94
C THR A 115 -8.77 1.87 -13.28
N ALA A 116 -9.57 2.30 -12.31
CA ALA A 116 -10.98 2.64 -12.50
C ALA A 116 -11.21 3.79 -13.50
N PRO A 117 -10.45 4.91 -13.47
CA PRO A 117 -10.54 5.95 -14.50
C PRO A 117 -10.14 5.44 -15.89
N LEU A 118 -9.15 4.55 -15.97
CA LEU A 118 -8.63 4.03 -17.24
C LEU A 118 -9.56 2.99 -17.89
N LEU A 119 -10.06 2.04 -17.10
CA LEU A 119 -10.84 0.89 -17.57
C LEU A 119 -12.35 1.00 -17.31
N LYS A 120 -12.81 2.05 -16.60
CA LYS A 120 -14.21 2.26 -16.23
C LYS A 120 -14.80 1.00 -15.55
N SER A 121 -15.88 0.43 -16.09
CA SER A 121 -16.52 -0.78 -15.56
C SER A 121 -15.65 -2.04 -15.68
N ALA A 122 -14.75 -2.10 -16.67
CA ALA A 122 -13.85 -3.25 -16.84
C ALA A 122 -12.81 -3.36 -15.71
N ALA A 123 -12.57 -2.28 -14.95
CA ALA A 123 -11.72 -2.31 -13.77
C ALA A 123 -12.21 -3.32 -12.72
N PHE A 124 -13.52 -3.50 -12.57
CA PHE A 124 -14.10 -4.46 -11.63
C PHE A 124 -13.82 -5.90 -12.04
N LEU A 125 -13.99 -6.23 -13.32
CA LEU A 125 -13.69 -7.57 -13.86
C LEU A 125 -12.18 -7.86 -13.77
N TYR A 126 -11.35 -6.89 -14.14
CA TYR A 126 -9.89 -7.00 -14.04
C TYR A 126 -9.45 -7.25 -12.59
N MET A 127 -9.94 -6.44 -11.64
CA MET A 127 -9.62 -6.55 -10.21
C MET A 127 -10.14 -7.86 -9.61
N GLY A 128 -11.33 -8.30 -10.04
CA GLY A 128 -11.92 -9.57 -9.63
C GLY A 128 -11.10 -10.76 -10.11
N LEU A 129 -10.67 -10.76 -11.37
CA LEU A 129 -9.85 -11.84 -11.95
C LEU A 129 -8.47 -11.91 -11.29
N THR A 130 -7.84 -10.78 -11.06
CA THR A 130 -6.52 -10.69 -10.39
C THR A 130 -6.61 -11.09 -8.92
N LEU A 131 -7.69 -10.71 -8.22
CA LEU A 131 -7.96 -11.19 -6.87
C LEU A 131 -8.20 -12.70 -6.85
N ALA A 132 -8.99 -13.24 -7.77
CA ALA A 132 -9.22 -14.68 -7.89
C ALA A 132 -7.92 -15.44 -8.16
N ALA A 133 -7.06 -14.92 -9.04
CA ALA A 133 -5.73 -15.48 -9.28
C ALA A 133 -4.84 -15.45 -8.02
N ALA A 134 -4.88 -14.36 -7.24
CA ALA A 134 -4.14 -14.25 -5.98
C ALA A 134 -4.64 -15.27 -4.93
N ILE A 135 -5.95 -15.45 -4.82
CA ILE A 135 -6.56 -16.46 -3.93
C ILE A 135 -6.14 -17.87 -4.38
N LEU A 136 -6.28 -18.18 -5.67
CA LEU A 136 -5.89 -19.47 -6.23
C LEU A 136 -4.41 -19.77 -5.96
N ARG A 137 -3.53 -18.80 -6.21
CA ARG A 137 -2.09 -18.93 -5.91
C ARG A 137 -1.84 -19.24 -4.44
N THR A 138 -2.55 -18.57 -3.54
CA THR A 138 -2.43 -18.76 -2.09
C THR A 138 -2.89 -20.15 -1.66
N LEU A 139 -3.99 -20.66 -2.24
CA LEU A 139 -4.45 -22.02 -2.02
C LEU A 139 -3.44 -23.05 -2.53
N VAL A 140 -2.89 -22.85 -3.73
CA VAL A 140 -1.84 -23.71 -4.29
C VAL A 140 -0.61 -23.70 -3.38
N ILE A 141 -0.13 -22.53 -2.94
CA ILE A 141 1.00 -22.42 -2.00
C ILE A 141 0.70 -23.16 -0.70
N THR A 142 -0.53 -23.05 -0.18
CA THR A 142 -0.96 -23.72 1.05
C THR A 142 -0.92 -25.25 0.91
N VAL A 143 -1.40 -25.77 -0.23
CA VAL A 143 -1.35 -27.20 -0.55
C VAL A 143 0.09 -27.67 -0.75
N VAL A 144 0.88 -26.95 -1.54
CA VAL A 144 2.31 -27.24 -1.77
C VAL A 144 3.06 -27.23 -0.45
N SER A 145 2.82 -26.24 0.41
CA SER A 145 3.41 -26.15 1.74
C SER A 145 3.07 -27.36 2.61
N HIS A 146 1.81 -27.82 2.56
CA HIS A 146 1.40 -29.02 3.28
C HIS A 146 2.23 -30.26 2.87
N PHE A 147 2.59 -30.41 1.59
CA PHE A 147 3.38 -31.54 1.10
C PHE A 147 4.90 -31.34 1.27
N LEU A 148 5.42 -30.13 1.05
CA LEU A 148 6.86 -29.87 1.11
C LEU A 148 7.39 -29.81 2.55
N LEU A 149 6.54 -29.42 3.50
CA LEU A 149 6.85 -29.39 4.92
C LEU A 149 6.40 -30.69 5.63
N GLN A 150 5.98 -31.73 4.89
CA GLN A 150 5.78 -33.06 5.45
C GLN A 150 7.14 -33.68 5.82
N GLY A 151 7.37 -33.94 7.11
CA GLY A 151 8.58 -34.62 7.61
C GLY A 151 9.63 -33.68 8.18
N GLU A 152 9.54 -32.38 7.89
CA GLU A 152 9.91 -31.37 8.88
C GLU A 152 8.82 -31.56 9.96
N GLY A 153 9.15 -32.21 11.09
CA GLY A 153 8.18 -32.40 12.16
C GLY A 153 7.55 -31.07 12.53
N MET A 154 6.60 -31.07 13.46
CA MET A 154 6.30 -29.86 14.24
C MET A 154 7.53 -29.43 15.09
N GLY A 155 8.73 -29.32 14.48
CA GLY A 155 9.91 -28.66 14.97
C GLY A 155 9.74 -27.19 14.61
N SER A 156 9.12 -26.37 15.43
CA SER A 156 9.18 -26.37 16.87
C SER A 156 7.81 -26.10 17.48
N ASP A 157 7.27 -27.11 18.17
CA ASP A 157 6.70 -26.94 19.51
C ASP A 157 7.77 -26.37 20.46
N SER A 158 8.38 -25.24 20.08
CA SER A 158 8.75 -24.24 21.04
C SER A 158 7.42 -23.70 21.54
N ALA A 159 6.89 -24.41 22.51
CA ALA A 159 6.19 -23.85 23.64
C ALA A 159 7.04 -22.77 24.36
N SER A 160 7.71 -21.87 23.63
CA SER A 160 7.68 -20.47 24.01
C SER A 160 6.30 -20.01 23.64
N SER A 161 5.39 -20.27 24.57
CA SER A 161 4.22 -19.44 24.81
C SER A 161 4.43 -18.08 24.15
N ALA A 162 3.72 -17.84 23.05
CA ALA A 162 3.25 -16.50 22.75
C ALA A 162 2.25 -16.15 23.87
N LYS A 163 2.76 -16.08 25.12
CA LYS A 163 2.36 -15.05 26.04
C LYS A 163 2.50 -13.81 25.19
N ALA A 164 1.34 -13.27 24.84
CA ALA A 164 1.13 -11.85 24.82
C ALA A 164 1.82 -11.28 26.06
N SER A 165 3.13 -11.06 25.97
CA SER A 165 3.86 -10.27 26.94
C SER A 165 3.80 -8.88 26.37
N GLU A 166 3.03 -8.08 27.08
CA GLU A 166 2.86 -6.64 27.09
C GLU A 166 4.19 -5.85 27.12
N GLN A 167 5.34 -6.52 26.98
CA GLN A 167 6.70 -5.99 27.02
C GLN A 167 7.35 -5.75 25.65
N SER A 168 6.69 -6.11 24.54
CA SER A 168 7.25 -5.89 23.19
C SER A 168 6.78 -4.60 22.51
N VAL A 169 5.63 -4.02 22.87
CA VAL A 169 5.14 -2.79 22.20
C VAL A 169 6.04 -1.59 22.49
N LYS A 170 6.48 -1.39 23.75
CA LYS A 170 7.40 -0.30 24.11
C LYS A 170 8.78 -0.45 23.48
N ASN A 171 9.36 -1.64 23.52
CA ASN A 171 10.70 -1.90 22.97
C ASN A 171 10.71 -1.93 21.43
N ALA A 172 9.65 -2.43 20.80
CA ALA A 172 9.46 -2.35 19.34
C ALA A 172 9.16 -0.92 18.90
N TRP A 173 8.40 -0.14 19.68
CA TRP A 173 8.17 1.28 19.44
C TRP A 173 9.47 2.06 19.53
N GLU A 174 10.30 1.86 20.55
CA GLU A 174 11.60 2.55 20.67
C GLU A 174 12.55 2.21 19.52
N ARG A 175 12.62 0.95 19.10
CA ARG A 175 13.43 0.52 17.95
C ARG A 175 12.90 1.10 16.64
N THR A 176 11.59 1.08 16.45
CA THR A 176 10.92 1.67 15.28
C THR A 176 11.07 3.20 15.26
N TRP A 177 10.94 3.86 16.41
CA TRP A 177 11.12 5.29 16.60
C TRP A 177 12.57 5.73 16.37
N LYS A 178 13.55 4.94 16.80
CA LYS A 178 14.98 5.19 16.54
C LYS A 178 15.31 5.07 15.05
N ARG A 179 14.71 4.10 14.35
CA ARG A 179 14.82 3.94 12.88
C ARG A 179 14.08 5.06 12.13
N PHE A 180 12.87 5.42 12.56
CA PHE A 180 12.08 6.52 12.02
C PHE A 180 12.80 7.86 12.19
N LYS A 181 13.31 8.17 13.39
CA LYS A 181 14.07 9.39 13.68
C LYS A 181 15.34 9.51 12.84
N ARG A 182 16.02 8.40 12.55
CA ARG A 182 17.15 8.40 11.60
C ARG A 182 16.71 8.72 10.17
N ARG A 183 15.60 8.16 9.71
CA ARG A 183 15.05 8.42 8.36
C ARG A 183 14.52 9.85 8.22
N ILE A 184 13.71 10.32 9.17
CA ILE A 184 13.14 11.68 9.15
C ILE A 184 14.24 12.74 9.21
N ARG A 185 15.29 12.51 10.00
CA ARG A 185 16.44 13.43 10.09
C ARG A 185 17.18 13.53 8.76
N LYS A 186 17.27 12.44 8.00
CA LYS A 186 17.88 12.44 6.66
C LYS A 186 17.01 13.19 5.66
N ILE A 187 15.69 12.96 5.68
CA ILE A 187 14.71 13.69 4.83
C ILE A 187 14.77 15.19 5.11
N ILE A 188 14.59 15.60 6.38
CA ILE A 188 14.59 17.01 6.80
C ILE A 188 15.91 17.70 6.40
N ARG A 189 17.05 17.02 6.58
CA ARG A 189 18.38 17.58 6.24
C ARG A 189 18.54 17.87 4.74
N TYR A 190 17.88 17.12 3.85
CA TYR A 190 17.97 17.36 2.41
C TYR A 190 16.82 18.22 1.89
N THR A 191 15.59 17.90 2.28
CA THR A 191 14.38 18.56 1.79
C THR A 191 14.34 20.05 2.16
N ILE A 192 14.72 20.42 3.39
CA ILE A 192 14.70 21.84 3.81
C ILE A 192 15.65 22.70 2.98
N PRO A 193 16.96 22.38 2.84
CA PRO A 193 17.84 23.19 2.01
C PRO A 193 17.41 23.20 0.54
N ILE A 194 16.93 22.07 0.00
CA ILE A 194 16.40 22.04 -1.38
C ILE A 194 15.21 22.99 -1.52
N TYR A 195 14.25 22.99 -0.60
CA TYR A 195 13.11 23.91 -0.62
C TYR A 195 13.53 25.37 -0.44
N ILE A 196 14.49 25.66 0.43
CA ILE A 196 15.03 27.01 0.62
C ILE A 196 15.69 27.50 -0.66
N VAL A 197 16.50 26.66 -1.32
CA VAL A 197 17.11 26.97 -2.62
C VAL A 197 16.04 27.21 -3.66
N PHE A 198 15.03 26.33 -3.78
CA PHE A 198 13.94 26.48 -4.74
C PHE A 198 13.13 27.76 -4.50
N PHE A 199 12.88 28.10 -3.24
CA PHE A 199 12.20 29.33 -2.83
C PHE A 199 13.03 30.57 -3.16
N LEU A 200 14.35 30.55 -2.93
CA LEU A 200 15.26 31.62 -3.32
C LEU A 200 15.32 31.78 -4.84
N LEU A 201 15.45 30.69 -5.59
CA LEU A 201 15.42 30.68 -7.05
C LEU A 201 14.09 31.25 -7.58
N ASN A 202 12.98 30.95 -6.92
CA ASN A 202 11.66 31.50 -7.26
C ASN A 202 11.56 32.99 -6.97
N ARG A 203 12.02 33.43 -5.79
CA ARG A 203 12.01 34.84 -5.40
C ARG A 203 12.93 35.72 -6.25
N VAL A 204 14.05 35.17 -6.74
CA VAL A 204 14.98 35.85 -7.64
C VAL A 204 14.44 35.90 -9.08
N GLY A 205 13.28 35.30 -9.36
CA GLY A 205 12.68 35.31 -10.69
C GLY A 205 13.40 34.41 -11.69
N LEU A 206 14.17 33.43 -11.21
CA LEU A 206 14.97 32.56 -12.06
C LEU A 206 14.09 31.60 -12.89
N PHE A 207 12.90 31.24 -12.38
CA PHE A 207 11.90 30.52 -13.17
C PHE A 207 11.29 31.39 -14.27
N THR A 208 11.08 32.68 -14.02
CA THR A 208 10.60 33.65 -15.02
C THR A 208 11.65 33.88 -16.11
N ALA A 209 12.92 34.02 -15.72
CA ALA A 209 14.03 34.13 -16.67
C ALA A 209 14.24 32.85 -17.50
N LEU A 210 14.04 31.67 -16.90
CA LEU A 210 14.05 30.39 -17.62
C LEU A 210 12.86 30.26 -18.57
N GLU A 211 11.68 30.73 -18.17
CA GLU A 211 10.47 30.76 -19.01
C GLU A 211 10.67 31.66 -20.23
N GLU A 212 11.22 32.85 -20.05
CA GLU A 212 11.58 33.76 -21.15
C GLU A 212 12.68 33.18 -22.05
N PHE A 213 13.72 32.56 -21.48
CA PHE A 213 14.78 31.92 -22.25
C PHE A 213 14.28 30.73 -23.07
N MET A 214 13.42 29.88 -22.49
CA MET A 214 12.80 28.77 -23.21
C MET A 214 11.79 29.26 -24.25
N ALA A 215 11.00 30.29 -23.96
CA ALA A 215 10.11 30.89 -24.96
C ALA A 215 10.90 31.47 -26.16
N ALA A 216 12.08 32.03 -25.90
CA ALA A 216 12.95 32.59 -26.92
C ALA A 216 13.70 31.53 -27.75
N HIS A 217 14.14 30.42 -27.16
CA HIS A 217 14.97 29.40 -27.83
C HIS A 217 14.26 28.09 -28.19
N LEU A 218 13.08 27.82 -27.63
CA LEU A 218 12.29 26.59 -27.84
C LEU A 218 10.90 26.89 -28.39
N SER A 219 10.77 27.86 -29.29
CA SER A 219 9.52 28.19 -30.00
C SER A 219 8.90 26.99 -30.76
N PHE A 220 9.69 25.95 -31.04
CA PHE A 220 9.23 24.67 -31.61
C PHE A 220 8.46 23.77 -30.62
N LEU A 221 8.58 23.98 -29.29
CA LEU A 221 7.90 23.19 -28.25
C LEU A 221 6.66 23.89 -27.66
N ALA A 222 6.12 24.92 -28.31
CA ALA A 222 4.94 25.68 -27.87
C ALA A 222 3.67 24.83 -27.62
N TRP A 223 3.66 23.57 -28.03
CA TRP A 223 2.59 22.59 -27.77
C TRP A 223 2.52 22.11 -26.31
N LEU A 224 3.57 22.32 -25.50
CA LEU A 224 3.65 21.78 -24.12
C LEU A 224 3.21 22.74 -23.01
N SER A 225 2.56 23.87 -23.32
CA SER A 225 2.14 24.84 -22.29
C SER A 225 1.17 24.19 -21.30
N PRO A 226 1.53 23.97 -20.02
CA PRO A 226 0.60 23.51 -19.02
C PRO A 226 -0.16 24.75 -18.54
N ARG A 227 -1.22 25.12 -19.25
CA ARG A 227 -2.19 26.06 -18.68
C ARG A 227 -2.81 25.36 -17.46
N PRO A 228 -2.77 25.93 -16.25
CA PRO A 228 -3.69 25.48 -15.22
C PRO A 228 -5.10 25.76 -15.76
N CYS A 229 -5.89 24.69 -15.97
CA CYS A 229 -7.28 24.85 -16.38
C CYS A 229 -8.00 25.73 -15.34
N PRO A 230 -8.78 26.74 -15.78
CA PRO A 230 -9.67 27.49 -14.91
C PRO A 230 -10.79 26.60 -14.33
#